data_AF-A0A7S3D603-F1
#
_entry.id   AF-A0A7S3D603-F1
#
_cell.length_a   1.000
_cell.length_b   1.000
_cell.length_c   1.000
_cell.angle_alpha   90.00
_cell.angle_beta   90.00
_cell.angle_gamma   90.00
#
_symmetry.space_group_name_H-M   'P 1'
#
loop_
_entity.id
_entity.type
_entity.pdbx_description
1 polymer ?
#
loop_
_entity_poly.entity_id
_entity_poly.type
_entity_poly.pdbx_seq_one_letter_code
_entity_poly.pdbx_strand_id
1 'polypeptide(L)'
;MGNAVASSVGNKMKESMQESQAVMMEKQKAMQMEMIKRQRAIGFAQAKDRFEWYSAFVSTVAVLGVIGALKTKKPTPLVPMVPLGFLLGYQYDMVHGTKLDRVSAEAERIMAEEPEKLDLPRFPHEK
;
A
#
# COMPACT_ATOMS: atom_id res chain seq x y z
N MET A 1 20.62 -2.60 58.98
CA MET A 1 20.05 -3.46 57.91
C MET A 1 19.00 -2.77 57.03
N GLY A 2 18.32 -1.69 57.46
CA GLY A 2 17.28 -1.01 56.65
C GLY A 2 17.73 -0.32 55.35
N ASN A 3 18.95 0.24 55.30
CA ASN A 3 19.43 0.99 54.12
C ASN A 3 19.79 0.09 52.91
N ALA A 4 20.21 -1.16 53.15
CA ALA A 4 20.51 -2.12 52.10
C ALA A 4 19.22 -2.71 51.47
N VAL A 5 18.15 -2.81 52.27
CA VAL A 5 16.84 -3.27 51.79
C VAL A 5 16.14 -2.16 51.01
N ALA A 6 16.19 -0.90 51.47
CA ALA A 6 15.62 0.24 50.74
C ALA A 6 16.30 0.50 49.39
N SER A 7 17.63 0.39 49.31
CA SER A 7 18.39 0.54 48.06
C SER A 7 18.18 -0.63 47.09
N SER A 8 18.08 -1.87 47.58
CA SER A 8 17.77 -3.03 46.74
C SER A 8 16.33 -3.04 46.24
N VAL A 9 15.37 -2.53 47.02
CA VAL A 9 13.98 -2.32 46.57
C VAL A 9 13.90 -1.18 45.54
N GLY A 10 14.61 -0.07 45.76
CA GLY A 10 14.68 1.03 44.79
C GLY A 10 15.34 0.64 43.46
N ASN A 11 16.38 -0.19 43.49
CA ASN A 11 17.01 -0.71 42.28
C ASN A 11 16.11 -1.72 41.55
N LYS A 12 15.47 -2.66 42.26
CA LYS A 12 14.50 -3.59 41.66
C LYS A 12 13.28 -2.86 41.07
N MET A 13 12.83 -1.77 41.69
CA MET A 13 11.72 -0.97 41.16
C MET A 13 12.13 -0.20 39.89
N LYS A 14 13.36 0.34 39.83
CA LYS A 14 13.90 0.96 38.61
C LYS A 14 14.06 -0.05 37.48
N GLU A 15 14.58 -1.24 37.78
CA GLU A 15 14.74 -2.34 36.83
C GLU A 15 13.38 -2.79 36.28
N SER A 16 12.40 -3.01 37.17
CA SER A 16 11.02 -3.33 36.78
C SER A 16 10.34 -2.21 35.96
N MET A 17 10.59 -0.94 36.27
CA MET A 17 10.11 0.20 35.47
C MET A 17 10.77 0.26 34.08
N GLN A 18 12.05 -0.08 33.96
CA GLN A 18 12.77 -0.13 32.68
C GLN A 18 12.29 -1.30 31.83
N GLU A 19 12.12 -2.48 32.43
CA GLU A 19 11.52 -3.65 31.77
C GLU A 19 10.10 -3.34 31.28
N SER A 20 9.26 -2.72 32.12
CA SER A 20 7.90 -2.34 31.71
C SER A 20 7.89 -1.32 30.57
N GLN A 21 8.84 -0.38 30.53
CA GLN A 21 8.98 0.57 29.42
C GLN A 21 9.46 -0.12 28.13
N ALA A 22 10.42 -1.05 28.23
CA ALA A 22 10.88 -1.83 27.10
C ALA A 22 9.74 -2.67 26.50
N VAL A 23 8.97 -3.36 27.34
CA VAL A 23 7.79 -4.15 26.93
C VAL A 23 6.73 -3.25 26.28
N MET A 24 6.49 -2.05 26.81
CA MET A 24 5.56 -1.11 26.20
C MET A 24 6.03 -0.65 24.81
N MET A 25 7.32 -0.37 24.66
CA MET A 25 7.91 0.04 23.39
C MET A 25 7.85 -1.09 22.34
N GLU A 26 8.13 -2.33 22.72
CA GLU A 26 8.01 -3.48 21.83
C GLU A 26 6.57 -3.68 21.33
N LYS A 27 5.59 -3.55 22.23
CA LYS A 27 4.16 -3.60 21.86
C LYS A 27 3.79 -2.49 20.88
N GLN A 28 4.29 -1.27 21.07
CA GLN A 28 4.04 -0.17 20.14
C GLN A 28 4.63 -0.45 18.75
N LYS A 29 5.88 -0.94 18.68
CA LYS A 29 6.51 -1.32 17.40
C LYS A 29 5.75 -2.45 16.71
N ALA A 30 5.35 -3.48 17.46
CA ALA A 30 4.57 -4.59 16.93
C ALA A 30 3.23 -4.12 16.34
N MET A 31 2.52 -3.25 17.07
CA MET A 31 1.27 -2.65 16.62
C MET A 31 1.45 -1.80 15.36
N GLN A 32 2.52 -0.99 15.27
CA GLN A 32 2.82 -0.20 14.06
C GLN A 32 3.08 -1.11 12.85
N MET A 33 3.87 -2.16 13.03
CA MET A 33 4.15 -3.15 11.97
C MET A 33 2.89 -3.86 11.50
N GLU A 34 2.01 -4.23 12.43
CA GLU A 34 0.72 -4.83 12.11
C GLU A 34 -0.18 -3.88 11.31
N MET A 35 -0.25 -2.61 11.71
CA MET A 35 -1.02 -1.60 10.98
C MET A 35 -0.49 -1.39 9.56
N ILE A 36 0.83 -1.36 9.37
CA ILE A 36 1.44 -1.27 8.02
C ILE A 36 1.09 -2.50 7.19
N LYS A 37 1.23 -3.70 7.76
CA LYS A 37 0.85 -4.96 7.07
C LYS A 37 -0.63 -4.95 6.68
N ARG A 38 -1.50 -4.49 7.58
CA ARG A 38 -2.94 -4.38 7.33
C ARG A 38 -3.25 -3.39 6.22
N GLN A 39 -2.60 -2.23 6.20
CA GLN A 39 -2.78 -1.25 5.12
C GLN A 39 -2.32 -1.80 3.77
N ARG A 40 -1.18 -2.52 3.73
CA ARG A 40 -0.72 -3.21 2.51
C ARG A 40 -1.73 -4.27 2.05
N ALA A 41 -2.27 -5.07 2.97
CA ALA A 41 -3.29 -6.07 2.66
C ALA A 41 -4.58 -5.45 2.11
N ILE A 42 -5.04 -4.33 2.70
CA ILE A 42 -6.20 -3.57 2.19
C ILE A 42 -5.93 -3.05 0.77
N GLY A 43 -4.74 -2.49 0.53
CA GLY A 43 -4.36 -2.03 -0.81
C GLY A 43 -4.40 -3.15 -1.85
N PHE A 44 -3.92 -4.34 -1.49
CA PHE A 44 -3.99 -5.52 -2.35
C PHE A 44 -5.43 -6.00 -2.57
N ALA A 45 -6.24 -6.05 -1.52
CA ALA A 45 -7.66 -6.41 -1.62
C ALA A 45 -8.43 -5.44 -2.53
N GLN A 46 -8.18 -4.13 -2.42
CA GLN A 46 -8.76 -3.12 -3.30
C GLN A 46 -8.30 -3.29 -4.76
N ALA A 47 -7.05 -3.67 -5.00
CA ALA A 47 -6.58 -3.95 -6.35
C ALA A 47 -7.31 -5.17 -6.95
N LYS A 48 -7.53 -6.22 -6.15
CA LYS A 48 -8.31 -7.40 -6.57
C LYS A 48 -9.74 -7.06 -6.92
N ASP A 49 -10.44 -6.36 -6.02
CA ASP A 49 -11.83 -5.95 -6.23
C ASP A 49 -11.98 -5.07 -7.48
N ARG A 50 -11.06 -4.10 -7.68
CA ARG A 50 -11.02 -3.31 -8.92
C ARG A 50 -10.80 -4.18 -10.15
N PHE A 51 -9.85 -5.11 -10.12
CA PHE A 51 -9.58 -5.98 -11.26
C PHE A 51 -10.81 -6.83 -11.62
N GLU A 52 -11.49 -7.41 -10.63
CA GLU A 52 -12.72 -8.18 -10.84
C GLU A 52 -13.79 -7.32 -11.51
N TRP A 53 -14.03 -6.11 -11.00
CA TRP A 53 -15.01 -5.20 -11.58
C TRP A 53 -14.65 -4.76 -13.01
N TYR A 54 -13.39 -4.37 -13.24
CA TYR A 54 -12.92 -3.97 -14.58
C TYR A 54 -12.95 -5.13 -15.57
N SER A 55 -12.59 -6.34 -15.16
CA SER A 55 -12.59 -7.51 -16.03
C SER A 55 -13.99 -7.87 -16.51
N ALA A 56 -15.00 -7.78 -15.63
CA ALA A 56 -16.40 -7.99 -15.99
C ALA A 56 -16.89 -6.92 -16.98
N PHE A 57 -16.56 -5.66 -16.74
CA PHE A 57 -16.87 -4.56 -17.65
C PHE A 57 -16.24 -4.77 -19.03
N VAL A 58 -14.92 -4.98 -19.09
CA VAL A 58 -14.20 -5.16 -20.36
C VAL A 58 -14.72 -6.38 -21.12
N SER A 59 -15.01 -7.49 -20.43
CA SER A 59 -15.60 -8.68 -21.06
C SER A 59 -16.97 -8.38 -21.68
N THR A 60 -17.81 -7.61 -20.99
CA THR A 60 -19.13 -7.18 -21.50
C THR A 60 -18.98 -6.31 -22.74
N VAL A 61 -18.10 -5.32 -22.71
CA VAL A 61 -17.85 -4.43 -23.86
C VAL A 61 -17.24 -5.22 -25.02
N ALA A 62 -16.37 -6.20 -24.77
CA ALA A 62 -15.80 -7.08 -25.79
C ALA A 62 -16.89 -7.88 -26.52
N VAL A 63 -17.82 -8.50 -25.78
CA VAL A 63 -18.95 -9.24 -26.37
C VAL A 63 -19.83 -8.32 -27.23
N LEU A 64 -20.20 -7.15 -26.71
CA LEU A 64 -20.99 -6.17 -27.46
C LEU A 64 -20.25 -5.66 -28.70
N GLY A 65 -18.94 -5.43 -28.59
CA GLY A 65 -18.07 -5.03 -29.70
C GLY A 65 -18.02 -6.08 -30.80
N VAL A 66 -17.89 -7.36 -30.44
CA VAL A 66 -17.92 -8.48 -31.41
C VAL A 66 -19.27 -8.53 -32.13
N ILE A 67 -20.38 -8.46 -31.39
CA ILE A 67 -21.74 -8.43 -31.99
C ILE A 67 -21.88 -7.23 -32.94
N GLY A 68 -21.41 -6.05 -32.54
CA GLY A 68 -21.42 -4.85 -33.36
C GLY A 68 -20.58 -4.99 -34.63
N ALA A 69 -19.39 -5.59 -34.52
CA ALA A 69 -18.49 -5.80 -35.65
C ALA A 69 -19.10 -6.78 -36.68
N LEU A 70 -19.74 -7.85 -36.21
CA LEU A 70 -20.45 -8.79 -37.08
C LEU A 70 -21.64 -8.13 -37.78
N LYS A 71 -22.44 -7.31 -37.08
CA LYS A 71 -23.61 -6.63 -37.67
C LYS A 71 -23.23 -5.54 -38.67
N THR A 72 -22.19 -4.77 -38.38
CA THR A 72 -21.73 -3.66 -39.23
C THR A 72 -20.75 -4.09 -40.31
N LYS A 73 -20.24 -5.33 -40.24
CA LYS A 73 -19.14 -5.86 -41.06
C LYS A 73 -17.89 -4.97 -41.02
N LYS A 74 -17.67 -4.26 -39.91
CA LYS A 74 -16.53 -3.36 -39.69
C LYS A 74 -15.91 -3.62 -38.32
N PRO A 75 -14.59 -3.50 -38.16
CA PRO A 75 -13.94 -3.71 -36.87
C PRO A 75 -14.09 -2.51 -35.92
N THR A 76 -14.66 -1.38 -36.37
CA THR A 76 -14.76 -0.14 -35.59
C THR A 76 -15.34 -0.31 -34.17
N PRO A 77 -16.36 -1.17 -33.93
CA PRO A 77 -16.87 -1.40 -32.58
C PRO A 77 -15.86 -2.04 -31.60
N LEU A 78 -14.77 -2.63 -32.10
CA LEU A 78 -13.69 -3.21 -31.29
C LEU A 78 -12.57 -2.21 -30.97
N VAL A 79 -12.55 -1.03 -31.58
CA VAL A 79 -11.51 -0.02 -31.35
C VAL A 79 -11.32 0.32 -29.86
N PRO A 80 -12.37 0.44 -29.03
CA PRO A 80 -12.20 0.69 -27.60
C PRO A 80 -11.47 -0.43 -26.83
N MET A 81 -11.35 -1.64 -27.40
CA MET A 81 -10.64 -2.76 -26.75
C MET A 81 -9.16 -2.49 -26.57
N VAL A 82 -8.54 -1.67 -27.42
CA VAL A 82 -7.11 -1.35 -27.30
C VAL A 82 -6.82 -0.56 -26.01
N PRO A 83 -7.43 0.62 -25.77
CA PRO A 83 -7.20 1.35 -24.52
C PRO A 83 -7.74 0.59 -23.30
N LEU A 84 -8.89 -0.11 -23.42
CA LEU A 84 -9.43 -0.89 -22.31
C LEU A 84 -8.55 -2.09 -21.95
N GLY A 85 -7.98 -2.77 -22.94
CA GLY A 85 -7.04 -3.87 -22.73
C GLY A 85 -5.76 -3.41 -22.06
N PHE A 86 -5.24 -2.23 -22.42
CA PHE A 86 -4.09 -1.63 -21.74
C PHE A 86 -4.36 -1.37 -20.25
N LEU A 87 -5.53 -0.78 -19.94
CA LEU A 87 -5.94 -0.55 -18.55
C LEU A 87 -6.13 -1.85 -17.77
N LEU A 88 -6.78 -2.85 -18.38
CA LEU A 88 -6.98 -4.15 -17.73
C LEU A 88 -5.65 -4.87 -17.49
N GLY A 89 -4.71 -4.80 -18.44
CA GLY A 89 -3.36 -5.34 -18.28
C GLY A 89 -2.60 -4.68 -17.12
N TYR A 90 -2.76 -3.36 -16.94
CA TYR A 90 -2.20 -2.67 -15.77
C TYR A 90 -2.81 -3.17 -14.45
N GLN A 91 -4.14 -3.33 -14.37
CA GLN A 91 -4.80 -3.86 -13.17
C GLN A 91 -4.38 -5.32 -12.91
N TYR A 92 -4.21 -6.11 -13.97
CA TYR A 92 -3.72 -7.48 -13.87
C TYR A 92 -2.31 -7.55 -13.27
N ASP A 93 -1.37 -6.73 -13.73
CA ASP A 93 0.00 -6.67 -13.20
C ASP A 93 0.04 -6.16 -11.74
N MET A 94 -0.94 -5.35 -11.30
CA MET A 94 -1.08 -4.97 -9.88
C MET A 94 -1.50 -6.11 -8.97
N VAL A 95 -2.29 -7.06 -9.46
CA VAL A 95 -2.84 -8.16 -8.64
C VAL A 95 -2.00 -9.43 -8.74
N HIS A 96 -1.57 -9.77 -9.95
CA HIS A 96 -0.91 -11.03 -10.27
C HIS A 96 0.56 -10.87 -10.63
N GLY A 97 0.98 -9.65 -11.00
CA GLY A 97 2.36 -9.37 -11.37
C GLY A 97 3.15 -8.73 -10.24
N THR A 98 4.26 -8.09 -10.60
CA THR A 98 5.22 -7.50 -9.64
C THR A 98 5.08 -5.98 -9.54
N LYS A 99 3.99 -5.39 -10.07
CA LYS A 99 3.85 -3.94 -10.13
C LYS A 99 3.95 -3.28 -8.76
N LEU A 100 3.32 -3.86 -7.74
CA LEU A 100 3.36 -3.32 -6.37
C LEU A 100 4.77 -3.37 -5.77
N ASP A 101 5.53 -4.42 -6.06
CA ASP A 101 6.92 -4.53 -5.62
C ASP A 101 7.79 -3.48 -6.31
N ARG A 102 7.60 -3.29 -7.62
CA ARG A 102 8.33 -2.25 -8.38
C ARG A 102 8.00 -0.84 -7.90
N VAL A 103 6.73 -0.55 -7.61
CA VAL A 103 6.31 0.74 -7.03
C VAL A 103 6.89 0.93 -5.62
N SER A 104 6.97 -0.14 -4.83
CA SER A 104 7.57 -0.08 -3.49
C SER A 104 9.07 0.19 -3.56
N ALA A 105 9.79 -0.50 -4.45
CA ALA A 105 11.22 -0.28 -4.70
C ALA A 105 11.51 1.13 -5.24
N GLU A 106 10.65 1.62 -6.13
CA GLU A 106 10.71 3.00 -6.63
C GLU A 106 10.54 4.02 -5.50
N ALA A 107 9.56 3.81 -4.62
CA ALA A 107 9.34 4.67 -3.47
C ALA A 107 10.55 4.68 -2.51
N GLU A 108 11.16 3.51 -2.27
CA GLU A 108 12.39 3.42 -1.48
C GLU A 108 13.55 4.18 -2.12
N ARG A 109 13.72 4.07 -3.45
CA ARG A 109 14.74 4.84 -4.16
C ARG A 109 14.52 6.34 -4.05
N ILE A 110 13.29 6.82 -4.26
CA ILE A 110 12.94 8.24 -4.14
C ILE A 110 13.23 8.76 -2.73
N MET A 111 12.89 7.99 -1.68
CA MET A 111 13.19 8.37 -0.30
C MET A 111 14.70 8.47 -0.01
N ALA A 112 15.52 7.65 -0.67
CA ALA A 112 16.96 7.63 -0.46
C ALA A 112 17.72 8.67 -1.31
N GLU A 113 17.31 8.85 -2.56
CA GLU A 113 18.06 9.60 -3.58
C GLU A 113 17.49 10.98 -3.87
N GLU A 114 16.20 11.19 -3.66
CA GLU A 114 15.48 12.43 -4.04
C GLU A 114 14.60 12.98 -2.89
N PRO A 115 15.13 13.13 -1.66
CA PRO A 115 14.34 13.56 -0.51
C PRO A 115 13.72 14.95 -0.69
N GLU A 116 14.32 15.81 -1.53
CA GLU A 116 13.78 17.13 -1.88
C GLU A 116 12.42 17.06 -2.59
N LYS A 117 12.07 15.94 -3.25
CA LYS A 117 10.74 15.74 -3.84
C LYS A 117 9.66 15.46 -2.81
N LEU A 118 10.06 15.14 -1.59
CA LEU A 118 9.17 14.85 -0.47
C LEU A 118 8.93 16.07 0.42
N ASP A 119 9.64 17.18 0.15
CA ASP A 119 9.44 18.43 0.86
C ASP A 119 8.01 18.92 0.65
N LEU A 120 7.32 19.15 1.77
CA LEU A 120 6.01 19.77 1.75
C LEU A 120 6.16 21.18 1.15
N PRO A 121 5.21 21.64 0.30
CA PRO A 121 5.24 23.00 -0.20
C PRO A 121 5.32 23.95 0.99
N ARG A 122 6.39 24.78 1.05
CA ARG A 122 6.53 25.80 2.10
C ARG A 122 5.30 26.69 2.03
N PHE A 123 4.47 26.66 3.06
CA PHE A 123 3.38 27.61 3.20
C PHE A 123 3.99 29.02 3.28
N PRO A 124 3.59 29.95 2.39
CA PRO A 124 4.12 31.31 2.42
C PRO A 124 3.48 32.07 3.59
N HIS A 125 4.14 32.04 4.73
CA HIS A 125 3.95 32.96 5.85
C HIS A 125 5.36 33.40 6.28
N GLU A 126 5.73 34.64 6.51
CA GLU A 126 5.08 35.95 6.58
C GLU A 126 6.29 36.92 6.67
N LYS A 127 6.25 38.08 6.01
CA LYS A 127 7.32 39.09 6.14
C LYS A 127 7.12 39.90 7.41
#